data_AF-A0A919A0J4-F1
#
_entry.id   AF-A0A919A0J4-F1
#
_cell.length_a   1.000
_cell.length_b   1.000
_cell.length_c   1.000
_cell.angle_alpha   90.00
_cell.angle_beta   90.00
_cell.angle_gamma   90.00
#
_symmetry.space_group_name_H-M   'P 1'
#
loop_
_entity.id
_entity.type
_entity.pdbx_description
1 polymer ?
#
loop_
_entity_poly.entity_id
_entity_poly.type
_entity_poly.pdbx_seq_one_letter_code
_entity_poly.pdbx_strand_id
1 'polypeptide(L)'
;MGTPRPTGAEGKALLDTIWSYFLKDRHWPTIEDVDQKLYAEGVEFEEAVRHLCPALLRGLGGDADISRIPGGEHTLALTLGGARGRPGAAPALSAFLEIVRTAAASERQATGGFPALELADMYDWMHGVGSQRNEAVLFAAATLALYEPCFLGGRASADELYWELHFDRRIRPFANVRTLDEYWRIRERVVGPAQVEADYRPFTIAVPRERVSVGVEVGLPADSVPAAVPPETLSVTCKLHPLIENVAAERFSSGFYYDAVRSAFQAVEHRVATLVGVNEVGERLMGIAFGKPTPKITVTRSTGGSLESEQNGMQFLFKGAMGALRNPRMHGPDEKDARDEAEEMLVIASFLMRRLDIEDDKRKAATSGP
;
A
#
# COMPACT_ATOMS: atom_id res chain seq x y z
N MET A 1 19.64 1.88 -19.80
CA MET A 1 19.06 3.01 -20.57
C MET A 1 19.50 4.37 -20.01
N GLY A 2 20.09 4.43 -18.81
CA GLY A 2 20.51 5.69 -18.19
C GLY A 2 19.32 6.36 -17.49
N THR A 3 19.54 7.17 -16.46
CA THR A 3 18.43 7.66 -15.62
C THR A 3 17.37 8.40 -16.46
N PRO A 4 16.08 8.03 -16.33
CA PRO A 4 15.02 8.61 -17.13
C PRO A 4 14.84 10.08 -16.80
N ARG A 5 14.20 10.80 -17.73
CA ARG A 5 13.88 12.22 -17.60
C ARG A 5 12.43 12.43 -18.04
N PRO A 6 11.71 13.37 -17.41
CA PRO A 6 10.41 13.77 -17.93
C PRO A 6 10.56 14.25 -19.38
N THR A 7 9.55 13.97 -20.19
CA THR A 7 9.39 14.62 -21.50
C THR A 7 8.57 15.91 -21.30
N GLY A 8 8.67 16.90 -22.18
CA GLY A 8 7.85 18.12 -22.07
C GLY A 8 8.16 19.03 -20.86
N ALA A 9 7.47 20.17 -20.79
CA ALA A 9 7.56 21.12 -19.68
C ALA A 9 6.57 20.77 -18.58
N GLU A 10 5.45 20.16 -18.95
CA GLU A 10 4.32 19.75 -18.13
C GLU A 10 4.72 18.65 -17.16
N GLY A 11 5.35 17.57 -17.66
CA GLY A 11 5.89 16.51 -16.80
C GLY A 11 6.98 17.02 -15.86
N LYS A 12 7.77 18.02 -16.29
CA LYS A 12 8.73 18.68 -15.40
C LYS A 12 8.03 19.47 -14.30
N ALA A 13 7.00 20.24 -14.64
CA ALA A 13 6.23 21.04 -13.69
C ALA A 13 5.55 20.16 -12.62
N LEU A 14 5.00 19.01 -13.02
CA LEU A 14 4.41 18.05 -12.08
C LEU A 14 5.45 17.49 -11.09
N LEU A 15 6.62 17.06 -11.57
CA LEU A 15 7.68 16.57 -10.69
C LEU A 15 8.26 17.69 -9.78
N ASP A 16 8.39 18.92 -10.29
CA ASP A 16 8.82 20.09 -9.50
C ASP A 16 7.81 20.43 -8.40
N THR A 17 6.50 20.35 -8.71
CA THR A 17 5.41 20.58 -7.76
C THR A 17 5.41 19.56 -6.64
N ILE A 18 5.49 18.26 -6.96
CA ILE A 18 5.53 17.19 -5.97
C ILE A 18 6.73 17.35 -5.04
N TRP A 19 7.92 17.62 -5.59
CA TRP A 19 9.12 17.79 -4.78
C TRP A 19 9.06 19.02 -3.87
N SER A 20 8.53 20.14 -4.39
CA SER A 20 8.34 21.36 -3.63
C SER A 20 7.42 21.14 -2.42
N TYR A 21 6.30 20.45 -2.63
CA TYR A 21 5.38 20.07 -1.55
C TYR A 21 6.10 19.21 -0.50
N PHE A 22 6.80 18.16 -0.94
CA PHE A 22 7.54 17.29 -0.02
C PHE A 22 8.60 18.03 0.81
N LEU A 23 9.34 18.96 0.19
CA LEU A 23 10.34 19.75 0.91
C LEU A 23 9.72 20.66 1.99
N LYS A 24 8.51 21.17 1.73
CA LYS A 24 7.78 22.06 2.61
C LYS A 24 7.13 21.30 3.77
N ASP A 25 6.34 20.29 3.43
CA ASP A 25 5.40 19.65 4.37
C ASP A 25 5.92 18.30 4.89
N ARG A 26 7.06 17.80 4.38
CA ARG A 26 7.71 16.52 4.75
C ARG A 26 6.85 15.27 4.51
N HIS A 27 5.71 15.45 3.86
CA HIS A 27 4.83 14.41 3.39
C HIS A 27 4.74 14.46 1.89
N TRP A 28 4.54 13.29 1.30
CA TRP A 28 4.22 13.18 -0.11
C TRP A 28 2.80 13.75 -0.34
N PRO A 29 2.58 14.62 -1.35
CA PRO A 29 1.27 15.22 -1.60
C PRO A 29 0.26 14.21 -2.13
N THR A 30 -1.01 14.53 -1.98
CA THR A 30 -2.09 13.83 -2.68
C THR A 30 -2.17 14.24 -4.16
N ILE A 31 -2.90 13.47 -4.98
CA ILE A 31 -3.18 13.85 -6.37
C ILE A 31 -3.90 15.19 -6.41
N GLU A 32 -4.88 15.40 -5.53
CA GLU A 32 -5.66 16.65 -5.44
C GLU A 32 -4.77 17.86 -5.13
N ASP A 33 -3.83 17.74 -4.18
CA ASP A 33 -2.90 18.82 -3.84
C ASP A 33 -2.08 19.27 -5.06
N VAL A 34 -1.64 18.31 -5.88
CA VAL A 34 -0.81 18.54 -7.06
C VAL A 34 -1.65 19.06 -8.21
N ASP A 35 -2.82 18.48 -8.44
CA ASP A 35 -3.74 18.86 -9.52
C ASP A 35 -4.20 20.31 -9.35
N GLN A 36 -4.66 20.70 -8.15
CA GLN A 36 -5.05 22.09 -7.86
C GLN A 36 -3.91 23.09 -8.14
N LYS A 37 -2.67 22.71 -7.81
CA LYS A 37 -1.50 23.56 -8.03
C LYS A 37 -1.13 23.68 -9.50
N LEU A 38 -1.18 22.58 -10.26
CA LEU A 38 -0.90 22.57 -11.70
C LEU A 38 -1.98 23.28 -12.49
N TYR A 39 -3.25 23.07 -12.13
CA TYR A 39 -4.39 23.75 -12.75
C TYR A 39 -4.30 25.28 -12.60
N ALA A 40 -3.88 25.77 -11.43
CA ALA A 40 -3.62 27.19 -11.21
C ALA A 40 -2.49 27.76 -12.09
N GLU A 41 -1.60 26.89 -12.60
CA GLU A 41 -0.50 27.23 -13.51
C GLU A 41 -0.86 26.95 -14.99
N GLY A 42 -2.11 26.50 -15.26
CA GLY A 42 -2.60 26.19 -16.60
C GLY A 42 -2.09 24.87 -17.17
N VAL A 43 -1.69 23.93 -16.31
CA VAL A 43 -1.23 22.60 -16.68
C VAL A 43 -2.25 21.56 -16.21
N GLU A 44 -2.81 20.80 -17.14
CA GLU A 44 -3.70 19.68 -16.82
C GLU A 44 -2.88 18.50 -16.26
N PHE A 45 -3.34 17.93 -15.14
CA PHE A 45 -2.63 16.85 -14.47
C PHE A 45 -2.44 15.62 -15.37
N GLU A 46 -3.49 15.20 -16.09
CA GLU A 46 -3.46 14.09 -17.03
C GLU A 46 -2.38 14.29 -18.09
N GLU A 47 -2.29 15.49 -18.66
CA GLU A 47 -1.30 15.79 -19.68
C GLU A 47 0.11 15.72 -19.11
N ALA A 48 0.34 16.33 -17.95
CA ALA A 48 1.62 16.26 -17.27
C ALA A 48 2.05 14.82 -16.93
N VAL A 49 1.11 13.94 -16.60
CA VAL A 49 1.39 12.53 -16.31
C VAL A 49 1.82 11.76 -17.56
N ARG A 50 1.25 12.03 -18.74
CA ARG A 50 1.65 11.37 -20.02
C ARG A 50 3.12 11.56 -20.36
N HIS A 51 3.71 12.61 -19.83
CA HIS A 51 5.11 12.95 -20.01
C HIS A 51 6.07 12.17 -19.11
N LEU A 52 5.56 11.29 -18.24
CA LEU A 52 6.30 10.56 -17.22
C LEU A 52 6.22 9.04 -17.41
N CYS A 53 6.98 8.33 -16.59
CA CYS A 53 6.98 6.87 -16.51
C CYS A 53 7.17 6.41 -15.04
N PRO A 54 6.96 5.11 -14.73
CA PRO A 54 7.11 4.58 -13.37
C PRO A 54 8.50 4.78 -12.76
N ALA A 55 9.54 4.92 -13.58
CA ALA A 55 10.87 5.25 -13.10
C ALA A 55 11.04 6.68 -12.59
N LEU A 56 10.04 7.55 -12.77
CA LEU A 56 10.04 8.95 -12.30
C LEU A 56 9.03 9.18 -11.17
N LEU A 57 7.87 8.51 -11.22
CA LEU A 57 6.74 8.80 -10.34
C LEU A 57 6.07 7.51 -9.87
N ARG A 58 5.63 7.51 -8.61
CA ARG A 58 4.82 6.47 -7.98
C ARG A 58 3.50 7.07 -7.49
N GLY A 59 2.52 6.20 -7.21
CA GLY A 59 1.22 6.59 -6.65
C GLY A 59 0.07 6.62 -7.65
N LEU A 60 0.32 6.32 -8.93
CA LEU A 60 -0.70 6.31 -10.00
C LEU A 60 -1.29 4.92 -10.30
N GLY A 61 -0.81 3.86 -9.66
CA GLY A 61 -1.19 2.47 -9.97
C GLY A 61 0.01 1.53 -10.05
N GLY A 62 -0.25 0.23 -10.21
CA GLY A 62 0.79 -0.81 -10.29
C GLY A 62 1.50 -0.93 -11.64
N ASP A 63 0.86 -0.47 -12.72
CA ASP A 63 1.34 -0.58 -14.10
C ASP A 63 1.36 0.80 -14.80
N ALA A 64 2.06 0.90 -15.93
CA ALA A 64 2.09 2.10 -16.77
C ALA A 64 0.73 2.42 -17.45
N ASP A 65 -0.20 1.46 -17.45
CA ASP A 65 -1.58 1.70 -17.87
C ASP A 65 -2.38 2.33 -16.72
N ILE A 66 -2.65 3.61 -16.86
CA ILE A 66 -3.43 4.41 -15.91
C ILE A 66 -4.74 4.85 -16.56
N SER A 67 -5.42 3.90 -17.23
CA SER A 67 -6.75 4.10 -17.83
C SER A 67 -7.78 4.65 -16.84
N ARG A 68 -7.55 4.51 -15.54
CA ARG A 68 -8.21 5.29 -14.49
C ARG A 68 -7.15 5.82 -13.53
N ILE A 69 -7.05 7.14 -13.45
CA ILE A 69 -6.24 7.78 -12.42
C ILE A 69 -6.89 7.49 -11.06
N PRO A 70 -6.11 7.16 -10.01
CA PRO A 70 -6.65 7.00 -8.67
C PRO A 70 -7.37 8.27 -8.19
N GLY A 71 -8.25 8.14 -7.19
CA GLY A 71 -8.96 9.31 -6.64
C GLY A 71 -8.00 10.37 -6.06
N GLY A 72 -8.49 11.60 -5.92
CA GLY A 72 -7.69 12.76 -5.49
C GLY A 72 -6.91 12.56 -4.19
N GLU A 73 -7.41 11.75 -3.25
CA GLU A 73 -6.75 11.49 -1.95
C GLU A 73 -5.51 10.57 -2.04
N HIS A 74 -5.27 9.92 -3.18
CA HIS A 74 -4.11 9.05 -3.31
C HIS A 74 -2.80 9.84 -3.29
N THR A 75 -1.81 9.34 -2.56
CA THR A 75 -0.50 9.99 -2.41
C THR A 75 0.43 9.72 -3.61
N LEU A 76 1.08 10.78 -4.10
CA LEU A 76 2.12 10.72 -5.13
C LEU A 76 3.51 10.81 -4.52
N ALA A 77 4.43 9.95 -4.94
CA ALA A 77 5.81 9.97 -4.47
C ALA A 77 6.81 9.96 -5.63
N LEU A 78 7.86 10.77 -5.53
CA LEU A 78 8.94 10.73 -6.50
C LEU A 78 9.82 9.51 -6.29
N THR A 79 10.31 8.93 -7.39
CA THR A 79 11.47 8.03 -7.35
C THR A 79 12.76 8.85 -7.28
N LEU A 80 13.91 8.18 -7.13
CA LEU A 80 15.21 8.82 -7.36
C LEU A 80 15.34 9.45 -8.75
N GLY A 81 14.75 8.81 -9.77
CA GLY A 81 14.70 9.35 -11.13
C GLY A 81 13.87 10.64 -11.19
N GLY A 82 12.72 10.67 -10.52
CA GLY A 82 11.84 11.83 -10.46
C GLY A 82 12.44 13.01 -9.70
N ALA A 83 13.14 12.75 -8.60
CA ALA A 83 13.83 13.75 -7.81
C ALA A 83 15.06 14.34 -8.52
N ARG A 84 15.66 13.61 -9.47
CA ARG A 84 16.85 14.06 -10.19
C ARG A 84 16.58 15.34 -10.98
N GLY A 85 17.38 16.37 -10.71
CA GLY A 85 17.30 17.66 -11.40
C GLY A 85 16.18 18.57 -10.90
N ARG A 86 15.44 18.17 -9.85
CA ARG A 86 14.48 19.04 -9.17
C ARG A 86 15.21 20.10 -8.32
N PRO A 87 14.72 21.34 -8.25
CA PRO A 87 15.27 22.35 -7.37
C PRO A 87 15.36 21.84 -5.91
N GLY A 88 16.54 21.98 -5.30
CA GLY A 88 16.74 21.57 -3.90
C GLY A 88 16.87 20.06 -3.65
N ALA A 89 16.78 19.19 -4.67
CA ALA A 89 16.92 17.73 -4.48
C ALA A 89 18.36 17.24 -4.33
N ALA A 90 19.35 18.02 -4.80
CA ALA A 90 20.75 17.59 -4.84
C ALA A 90 21.30 17.09 -3.48
N PRO A 91 21.06 17.78 -2.33
CA PRO A 91 21.51 17.28 -1.04
C PRO A 91 20.92 15.92 -0.67
N ALA A 92 19.61 15.70 -0.91
CA ALA A 92 18.94 14.44 -0.61
C ALA A 92 19.48 13.30 -1.49
N LEU A 93 19.76 13.56 -2.77
CA LEU A 93 20.35 12.57 -3.68
C LEU A 93 21.80 12.23 -3.31
N SER A 94 22.58 13.19 -2.81
CA SER A 94 23.91 12.92 -2.28
C SER A 94 23.85 12.10 -0.99
N ALA A 95 22.96 12.46 -0.07
CA ALA A 95 22.70 11.72 1.16
C ALA A 95 22.22 10.29 0.89
N PHE A 96 21.39 10.07 -0.13
CA PHE A 96 20.97 8.74 -0.57
C PHE A 96 22.17 7.84 -0.91
N LEU A 97 23.15 8.37 -1.65
CA LEU A 97 24.34 7.60 -2.00
C LEU A 97 25.20 7.28 -0.77
N GLU A 98 25.22 8.16 0.25
CA GLU A 98 25.87 7.86 1.53
C GLU A 98 25.11 6.78 2.29
N ILE A 99 23.79 6.88 2.41
CA ILE A 99 22.92 5.85 3.02
C ILE A 99 23.22 4.47 2.42
N VAL A 100 23.30 4.37 1.09
CA VAL A 100 23.62 3.11 0.40
C VAL A 100 25.00 2.57 0.77
N ARG A 101 26.02 3.44 0.84
CA ARG A 101 27.39 3.04 1.20
C ARG A 101 27.50 2.64 2.67
N THR A 102 26.84 3.38 3.57
CA THR A 102 26.80 3.08 5.01
C THR A 102 26.09 1.75 5.25
N ALA A 103 24.94 1.53 4.62
CA ALA A 103 24.23 0.25 4.68
C ALA A 103 25.10 -0.92 4.19
N ALA A 104 25.83 -0.75 3.08
CA ALA A 104 26.74 -1.79 2.59
C ALA A 104 27.91 -2.07 3.54
N ALA A 105 28.47 -1.04 4.18
CA ALA A 105 29.54 -1.19 5.16
C ALA A 105 29.05 -1.89 6.45
N SER A 106 27.81 -1.59 6.86
CA SER A 106 27.13 -2.22 8.00
C SER A 106 26.79 -3.69 7.71
N GLU A 107 26.28 -4.01 6.51
CA GLU A 107 25.98 -5.40 6.10
C GLU A 107 27.20 -6.31 6.17
N ARG A 108 28.38 -5.79 5.84
CA ARG A 108 29.65 -6.53 5.91
C ARG A 108 30.03 -6.92 7.35
N GLN A 109 29.58 -6.16 8.34
CA GLN A 109 29.90 -6.35 9.75
C GLN A 109 28.80 -7.09 10.52
N ALA A 110 27.62 -7.24 9.92
CA ALA A 110 26.47 -7.89 10.55
C ALA A 110 26.74 -9.39 10.83
N THR A 111 26.48 -9.82 12.07
CA THR A 111 26.70 -11.20 12.53
C THR A 111 25.45 -12.10 12.41
N GLY A 112 24.35 -11.58 11.86
CA GLY A 112 23.07 -12.28 11.65
C GLY A 112 21.86 -11.34 11.79
N GLY A 113 20.69 -11.76 11.29
CA GLY A 113 19.44 -10.97 11.32
C GLY A 113 19.19 -10.12 10.07
N PHE A 114 18.18 -9.23 10.15
CA PHE A 114 17.86 -8.24 9.12
C PHE A 114 18.35 -6.86 9.61
N PRO A 115 19.56 -6.42 9.24
CA PRO A 115 20.08 -5.14 9.71
C PRO A 115 19.19 -4.00 9.21
N ALA A 116 19.10 -2.96 10.04
CA ALA A 116 18.43 -1.71 9.74
C ALA A 116 19.45 -0.57 9.80
N LEU A 117 19.25 0.45 8.96
CA LEU A 117 19.98 1.71 9.02
C LEU A 117 19.01 2.76 9.55
N GLU A 118 19.44 3.54 10.53
CA GLU A 118 18.68 4.64 11.11
C GLU A 118 19.51 5.93 11.15
N LEU A 119 18.90 7.02 11.61
CA LEU A 119 19.55 8.32 11.71
C LEU A 119 20.87 8.28 12.51
N ALA A 120 20.92 7.49 13.59
CA ALA A 120 22.10 7.36 14.44
C ALA A 120 23.32 6.77 13.70
N ASP A 121 23.11 5.91 12.71
CA ASP A 121 24.18 5.33 11.90
C ASP A 121 24.83 6.34 10.94
N MET A 122 24.17 7.48 10.73
CA MET A 122 24.65 8.56 9.85
C MET A 122 25.44 9.63 10.61
N TYR A 123 25.84 9.37 11.86
CA TYR A 123 26.53 10.31 12.76
C TYR A 123 27.72 11.01 12.10
N ASP A 124 28.66 10.26 11.53
CA ASP A 124 29.86 10.81 10.89
C ASP A 124 29.54 11.79 9.75
N TRP A 125 28.46 11.54 9.01
CA TRP A 125 27.99 12.43 7.95
C TRP A 125 27.33 13.70 8.53
N MET A 126 26.57 13.55 9.62
CA MET A 126 25.85 14.66 10.27
C MET A 126 26.79 15.71 10.88
N HIS A 127 27.95 15.33 11.39
CA HIS A 127 28.89 16.24 12.07
C HIS A 127 29.68 17.18 11.16
N GLY A 128 29.47 17.12 9.84
CA GLY A 128 30.16 17.99 8.87
C GLY A 128 29.71 19.45 8.85
N VAL A 129 28.41 19.76 9.00
CA VAL A 129 27.81 21.13 9.01
C VAL A 129 26.37 21.05 9.55
N GLY A 130 25.94 21.90 10.49
CA GLY A 130 24.51 22.15 10.86
C GLY A 130 23.55 20.94 10.98
N SER A 131 23.37 20.39 12.19
CA SER A 131 22.65 19.14 12.45
C SER A 131 21.21 19.06 11.92
N GLN A 132 20.34 20.03 12.22
CA GLN A 132 18.92 19.95 11.83
C GLN A 132 18.68 19.95 10.32
N ARG A 133 19.52 20.67 9.55
CA ARG A 133 19.42 20.68 8.09
C ARG A 133 19.81 19.33 7.50
N ASN A 134 20.75 18.63 8.14
CA ASN A 134 21.18 17.30 7.74
C ASN A 134 20.13 16.23 8.03
N GLU A 135 19.42 16.32 9.16
CA GLU A 135 18.32 15.40 9.50
C GLU A 135 17.21 15.44 8.44
N ALA A 136 16.76 16.64 8.06
CA ALA A 136 15.74 16.80 7.03
C ALA A 136 16.20 16.32 5.64
N VAL A 137 17.50 16.44 5.34
CA VAL A 137 18.10 15.93 4.10
C VAL A 137 18.20 14.41 4.12
N LEU A 138 18.60 13.81 5.25
CA LEU A 138 18.64 12.37 5.45
C LEU A 138 17.25 11.75 5.39
N PHE A 139 16.26 12.41 6.01
CA PHE A 139 14.86 12.00 5.93
C PHE A 139 14.38 11.98 4.47
N ALA A 140 14.62 13.05 3.71
CA ALA A 140 14.30 13.12 2.29
C ALA A 140 15.01 12.05 1.44
N ALA A 141 16.26 11.72 1.80
CA ALA A 141 17.02 10.66 1.14
C ALA A 141 16.44 9.27 1.47
N ALA A 142 16.06 9.04 2.72
CA ALA A 142 15.50 7.79 3.19
C ALA A 142 14.11 7.52 2.59
N THR A 143 13.26 8.54 2.46
CA THR A 143 11.94 8.39 1.81
C THR A 143 12.07 8.00 0.34
N LEU A 144 13.07 8.53 -0.37
CA LEU A 144 13.40 8.10 -1.74
C LEU A 144 13.95 6.66 -1.78
N ALA A 145 14.69 6.24 -0.74
CA ALA A 145 15.31 4.92 -0.65
C ALA A 145 14.34 3.77 -0.34
N LEU A 146 13.19 4.05 0.29
CA LEU A 146 12.22 3.04 0.77
C LEU A 146 11.84 1.99 -0.29
N TYR A 147 11.77 2.40 -1.56
CA TYR A 147 11.33 1.56 -2.68
C TYR A 147 12.46 1.17 -3.63
N GLU A 148 13.71 1.39 -3.24
CA GLU A 148 14.86 1.04 -4.04
C GLU A 148 15.23 -0.44 -3.86
N PRO A 149 15.63 -1.14 -4.94
CA PRO A 149 15.81 -2.60 -4.92
C PRO A 149 16.99 -3.05 -4.04
N CYS A 150 17.84 -2.12 -3.62
CA CYS A 150 18.93 -2.38 -2.70
C CYS A 150 18.48 -2.49 -1.22
N PHE A 151 17.25 -2.04 -0.90
CA PHE A 151 16.63 -2.14 0.42
C PHE A 151 15.47 -3.17 0.43
N LEU A 152 15.09 -3.64 1.62
CA LEU A 152 13.95 -4.53 1.89
C LEU A 152 12.65 -3.74 2.16
N GLY A 153 12.73 -2.41 2.15
CA GLY A 153 11.71 -1.50 2.67
C GLY A 153 12.19 -0.83 3.96
N GLY A 154 11.26 -0.23 4.68
CA GLY A 154 11.55 0.54 5.87
C GLY A 154 10.35 1.31 6.36
N ARG A 155 10.59 2.28 7.24
CA ARG A 155 9.58 3.23 7.71
C ARG A 155 10.15 4.63 7.63
N ALA A 156 9.29 5.59 7.39
CA ALA A 156 9.61 7.00 7.51
C ALA A 156 8.39 7.71 8.08
N SER A 157 8.61 8.55 9.09
CA SER A 157 7.60 9.43 9.67
C SER A 157 8.14 10.85 9.65
N ALA A 158 7.34 11.79 9.13
CA ALA A 158 7.72 13.19 9.20
C ALA A 158 7.77 13.69 10.65
N ASP A 159 6.98 13.07 11.53
CA ASP A 159 7.05 13.30 12.98
C ASP A 159 8.44 12.89 13.47
N GLU A 160 9.14 13.86 14.07
CA GLU A 160 10.53 13.74 14.53
C GLU A 160 11.56 13.37 13.44
N LEU A 161 11.18 13.45 12.15
CA LEU A 161 12.03 13.05 11.02
C LEU A 161 12.57 11.61 11.15
N TYR A 162 11.79 10.73 11.78
CA TYR A 162 12.17 9.34 12.00
C TYR A 162 12.21 8.56 10.68
N TRP A 163 13.22 7.71 10.53
CA TRP A 163 13.29 6.73 9.45
C TRP A 163 14.15 5.53 9.82
N GLU A 164 13.80 4.37 9.25
CA GLU A 164 14.61 3.16 9.28
C GLU A 164 14.57 2.50 7.89
N LEU A 165 15.69 1.93 7.45
CA LEU A 165 15.78 1.20 6.18
C LEU A 165 16.37 -0.19 6.43
N HIS A 166 15.64 -1.23 6.06
CA HIS A 166 16.12 -2.60 6.16
C HIS A 166 16.89 -3.00 4.91
N PHE A 167 17.96 -3.75 5.07
CA PHE A 167 18.77 -4.23 3.95
C PHE A 167 19.32 -5.63 4.21
N ASP A 168 19.79 -6.24 3.15
CA ASP A 168 20.43 -7.55 3.15
C ASP A 168 21.53 -7.58 2.08
N ARG A 169 21.97 -8.78 1.68
CA ARG A 169 22.96 -8.99 0.61
C ARG A 169 22.67 -8.25 -0.71
N ARG A 170 21.44 -7.77 -0.96
CA ARG A 170 21.07 -7.00 -2.16
C ARG A 170 21.70 -5.60 -2.19
N ILE A 171 22.21 -5.09 -1.06
CA ILE A 171 22.96 -3.82 -1.02
C ILE A 171 24.37 -3.94 -1.60
N ARG A 172 24.95 -5.15 -1.60
CA ARG A 172 26.37 -5.39 -1.95
C ARG A 172 26.77 -4.90 -3.35
N PRO A 173 25.97 -5.07 -4.42
CA PRO A 173 26.31 -4.54 -5.74
C PRO A 173 26.52 -3.01 -5.75
N PHE A 174 25.91 -2.30 -4.80
CA PHE A 174 25.92 -0.85 -4.71
C PHE A 174 26.98 -0.29 -3.75
N ALA A 175 27.76 -1.15 -3.08
CA ALA A 175 28.65 -0.77 -1.98
C ALA A 175 29.67 0.35 -2.29
N ASN A 176 30.07 0.48 -3.56
CA ASN A 176 31.07 1.46 -3.99
C ASN A 176 30.50 2.59 -4.85
N VAL A 177 29.18 2.72 -4.92
CA VAL A 177 28.53 3.72 -5.77
C VAL A 177 28.89 5.13 -5.31
N ARG A 178 29.32 6.00 -6.23
CA ARG A 178 29.70 7.39 -5.93
C ARG A 178 28.81 8.41 -6.63
N THR A 179 28.17 8.00 -7.73
CA THR A 179 27.30 8.88 -8.52
C THR A 179 25.93 8.24 -8.74
N LEU A 180 24.91 9.05 -8.99
CA LEU A 180 23.58 8.55 -9.35
C LEU A 180 23.60 7.77 -10.67
N ASP A 181 24.47 8.13 -11.62
CA ASP A 181 24.59 7.42 -12.89
C ASP A 181 25.16 6.01 -12.71
N GLU A 182 26.15 5.84 -11.82
CA GLU A 182 26.63 4.52 -11.41
C GLU A 182 25.54 3.72 -10.70
N TYR A 183 24.85 4.35 -9.75
CA TYR A 183 23.74 3.73 -9.02
C TYR A 183 22.71 3.17 -9.99
N TRP A 184 22.28 4.00 -10.95
CA TRP A 184 21.23 3.65 -11.89
C TRP A 184 21.63 2.50 -12.81
N ARG A 185 22.88 2.46 -13.29
CA ARG A 185 23.38 1.33 -14.11
C ARG A 185 23.38 0.02 -13.33
N ILE A 186 23.74 0.06 -12.04
CA ILE A 186 23.70 -1.13 -11.18
C ILE A 186 22.25 -1.54 -10.91
N ARG A 187 21.38 -0.56 -10.63
CA ARG A 187 19.94 -0.76 -10.41
C ARG A 187 19.31 -1.51 -11.58
N GLU A 188 19.51 -1.03 -12.81
CA GLU A 188 18.99 -1.68 -14.03
C GLU A 188 19.44 -3.15 -14.14
N ARG A 189 20.69 -3.45 -13.80
CA ARG A 189 21.20 -4.83 -13.81
C ARG A 189 20.55 -5.70 -12.73
N VAL A 190 20.31 -5.15 -11.55
CA VAL A 190 19.72 -5.86 -10.41
C VAL A 190 18.24 -6.18 -10.65
N VAL A 191 17.47 -5.23 -11.17
CA VAL A 191 16.02 -5.43 -11.41
C VAL A 191 15.74 -6.23 -12.69
N GLY A 192 16.68 -6.26 -13.63
CA GLY A 192 16.59 -7.04 -14.85
C GLY A 192 15.78 -6.38 -15.97
N PRO A 193 15.90 -6.89 -17.21
CA PRO A 193 15.41 -6.21 -18.41
C PRO A 193 13.89 -6.01 -18.43
N ALA A 194 13.11 -6.97 -17.93
CA ALA A 194 11.65 -6.87 -17.91
C ALA A 194 11.17 -5.71 -17.01
N GLN A 195 11.74 -5.57 -15.81
CA GLN A 195 11.40 -4.46 -14.92
C GLN A 195 11.93 -3.13 -15.48
N VAL A 196 13.11 -3.12 -16.11
CA VAL A 196 13.62 -1.92 -16.79
C VAL A 196 12.67 -1.49 -17.90
N GLU A 197 12.15 -2.42 -18.71
CA GLU A 197 11.19 -2.07 -19.76
C GLU A 197 9.88 -1.49 -19.17
N ALA A 198 9.35 -2.09 -18.11
CA ALA A 198 8.17 -1.59 -17.40
C ALA A 198 8.40 -0.19 -16.79
N ASP A 199 9.55 0.02 -16.13
CA ASP A 199 9.97 1.26 -15.50
C ASP A 199 10.03 2.44 -16.49
N TYR A 200 10.38 2.18 -17.75
CA TYR A 200 10.55 3.19 -18.79
C TYR A 200 9.33 3.37 -19.69
N ARG A 201 8.31 2.50 -19.57
CA ARG A 201 7.09 2.61 -20.34
C ARG A 201 6.34 3.88 -19.92
N PRO A 202 6.09 4.84 -20.84
CA PRO A 202 5.35 6.04 -20.50
C PRO A 202 3.96 5.71 -19.96
N PHE A 203 3.46 6.55 -19.05
CA PHE A 203 2.09 6.40 -18.59
C PHE A 203 1.11 6.63 -19.73
N THR A 204 0.17 5.70 -19.90
CA THR A 204 -0.89 5.81 -20.90
C THR A 204 -2.22 6.04 -20.21
N ILE A 205 -2.81 7.22 -20.42
CA ILE A 205 -4.19 7.52 -20.04
C ILE A 205 -5.04 7.28 -21.30
N ALA A 206 -5.97 6.33 -21.25
CA ALA A 206 -6.89 6.10 -22.34
C ALA A 206 -7.72 7.37 -22.59
N VAL A 207 -7.51 8.05 -23.72
CA VAL A 207 -8.42 9.10 -24.16
C VAL A 207 -9.72 8.40 -24.57
N PRO A 208 -10.91 8.83 -24.09
CA PRO A 208 -12.16 8.37 -24.66
C PRO A 208 -12.13 8.68 -26.15
N ARG A 209 -12.09 7.65 -27.01
CA ARG A 209 -12.07 7.86 -28.46
C ARG A 209 -13.30 8.68 -28.87
N GLU A 210 -13.08 9.91 -29.36
CA GLU A 210 -14.08 10.65 -30.11
C GLU A 210 -14.53 9.78 -31.29
N ARG A 211 -15.80 9.36 -31.27
CA ARG A 211 -16.41 8.69 -32.41
C ARG A 211 -16.66 9.72 -33.50
N VAL A 212 -15.80 9.77 -34.51
CA VAL A 212 -16.13 10.40 -35.79
C VAL A 212 -17.16 9.52 -36.49
N SER A 213 -18.41 9.95 -36.46
CA SER A 213 -19.52 9.29 -37.14
C SER A 213 -19.47 9.58 -38.64
N VAL A 214 -18.90 8.67 -39.44
CA VAL A 214 -19.15 8.66 -40.89
C VAL A 214 -20.49 7.97 -41.10
N GLY A 215 -21.51 8.75 -41.45
CA GLY A 215 -22.85 8.24 -41.71
C GLY A 215 -22.87 7.33 -42.94
N VAL A 216 -23.09 6.04 -42.72
CA VAL A 216 -23.63 5.14 -43.73
C VAL A 216 -24.95 4.63 -43.17
N GLU A 217 -26.06 5.18 -43.70
CA GLU A 217 -27.40 4.71 -43.39
C GLU A 217 -27.60 3.32 -44.00
N VAL A 218 -27.66 2.31 -43.14
CA VAL A 218 -28.27 1.03 -43.47
C VAL A 218 -29.52 0.90 -42.62
N GLY A 219 -30.67 1.09 -43.26
CA GLY A 219 -31.98 0.93 -42.63
C GLY A 219 -32.19 -0.51 -42.19
N LEU A 220 -32.38 -0.69 -40.88
CA LEU A 220 -32.99 -1.88 -40.30
C LEU A 220 -34.22 -1.45 -39.49
N PRO A 221 -35.30 -2.25 -39.52
CA PRO A 221 -36.62 -1.83 -39.09
C PRO A 221 -36.70 -1.59 -37.58
N ALA A 222 -37.57 -0.65 -37.23
CA ALA A 222 -37.87 -0.21 -35.88
C ALA A 222 -38.53 -1.34 -35.07
N ASP A 223 -37.73 -2.03 -34.26
CA ASP A 223 -38.20 -2.60 -33.00
C ASP A 223 -37.38 -1.98 -31.88
N SER A 224 -38.11 -1.50 -30.87
CA SER A 224 -37.65 -0.66 -29.77
C SER A 224 -36.36 -1.17 -29.09
N VAL A 225 -35.26 -0.46 -29.29
CA VAL A 225 -34.05 -0.59 -28.48
C VAL A 225 -34.37 -0.10 -27.07
N PRO A 226 -34.17 -0.91 -26.00
CA PRO A 226 -34.36 -0.44 -24.63
C PRO A 226 -33.41 0.72 -24.35
N ALA A 227 -33.89 1.73 -23.61
CA ALA A 227 -33.07 2.85 -23.17
C ALA A 227 -31.75 2.36 -22.54
N ALA A 228 -30.63 2.96 -22.94
CA ALA A 228 -29.31 2.64 -22.41
C ALA A 228 -29.29 2.86 -20.89
N VAL A 229 -29.07 1.78 -20.15
CA VAL A 229 -28.88 1.81 -18.69
C VAL A 229 -27.50 2.42 -18.42
N PRO A 230 -27.36 3.43 -17.53
CA PRO A 230 -26.07 3.99 -17.12
C PRO A 230 -25.15 2.89 -16.54
N PRO A 231 -23.81 3.05 -16.52
CA PRO A 231 -22.91 2.03 -15.96
C PRO A 231 -23.32 1.79 -14.51
N GLU A 232 -23.88 0.61 -14.23
CA GLU A 232 -24.41 0.28 -12.92
C GLU A 232 -23.29 0.40 -11.89
N THR A 233 -23.54 1.18 -10.84
CA THR A 233 -22.76 1.09 -9.61
C THR A 233 -22.84 -0.35 -9.12
N LEU A 234 -21.71 -1.05 -9.04
CA LEU A 234 -21.69 -2.42 -8.53
C LEU A 234 -21.91 -2.40 -7.02
N SER A 235 -23.16 -2.57 -6.59
CA SER A 235 -23.49 -2.79 -5.19
C SER A 235 -23.53 -4.28 -4.88
N VAL A 236 -22.82 -4.71 -3.84
CA VAL A 236 -22.91 -6.08 -3.34
C VAL A 236 -23.81 -6.10 -2.12
N THR A 237 -25.01 -6.68 -2.25
CA THR A 237 -25.89 -6.96 -1.12
C THR A 237 -25.66 -8.39 -0.64
N CYS A 238 -25.32 -8.58 0.63
CA CYS A 238 -25.20 -9.90 1.22
C CYS A 238 -25.89 -9.98 2.58
N LYS A 239 -26.41 -11.16 2.92
CA LYS A 239 -26.87 -11.43 4.29
C LYS A 239 -25.66 -11.64 5.19
N LEU A 240 -25.63 -10.95 6.32
CA LEU A 240 -24.58 -11.17 7.31
C LEU A 240 -24.74 -12.57 7.93
N HIS A 241 -23.64 -13.08 8.48
CA HIS A 241 -23.68 -14.30 9.27
C HIS A 241 -24.62 -14.10 10.47
N PRO A 242 -25.50 -15.06 10.83
CA PRO A 242 -26.53 -14.85 11.86
C PRO A 242 -25.98 -14.36 13.21
N LEU A 243 -24.81 -14.87 13.65
CA LEU A 243 -24.19 -14.40 14.89
C LEU A 243 -23.73 -12.93 14.83
N ILE A 244 -23.36 -12.42 13.64
CA ILE A 244 -23.00 -11.00 13.47
C ILE A 244 -24.27 -10.15 13.43
N GLU A 245 -25.26 -10.58 12.65
CA GLU A 245 -26.56 -9.90 12.56
C GLU A 245 -27.17 -9.71 13.97
N ASN A 246 -27.20 -10.77 14.77
CA ASN A 246 -27.78 -10.76 16.12
C ASN A 246 -27.14 -9.73 17.08
N VAL A 247 -25.83 -9.48 16.96
CA VAL A 247 -25.13 -8.57 17.88
C VAL A 247 -25.04 -7.13 17.35
N ALA A 248 -25.12 -6.95 16.03
CA ALA A 248 -24.85 -5.68 15.37
C ALA A 248 -26.12 -4.97 14.86
N ALA A 249 -27.18 -5.68 14.49
CA ALA A 249 -28.30 -5.12 13.72
C ALA A 249 -28.99 -3.93 14.38
N GLU A 250 -29.35 -4.04 15.67
CA GLU A 250 -30.03 -2.96 16.41
C GLU A 250 -29.15 -1.72 16.58
N ARG A 251 -27.87 -1.92 16.89
CA ARG A 251 -26.89 -0.83 17.05
C ARG A 251 -26.69 -0.10 15.72
N PHE A 252 -26.52 -0.88 14.65
CA PHE A 252 -26.30 -0.35 13.32
C PHE A 252 -27.52 0.43 12.81
N SER A 253 -28.73 -0.12 12.94
CA SER A 253 -29.96 0.56 12.51
C SER A 253 -30.26 1.82 13.32
N SER A 254 -29.77 1.89 14.55
CA SER A 254 -29.88 3.07 15.43
C SER A 254 -28.75 4.09 15.24
N GLY A 255 -27.82 3.88 14.29
CA GLY A 255 -26.72 4.79 13.99
C GLY A 255 -25.49 4.66 14.90
N PHE A 256 -25.45 3.65 15.79
CA PHE A 256 -24.29 3.34 16.64
C PHE A 256 -23.32 2.42 15.89
N TYR A 257 -22.73 2.91 14.81
CA TYR A 257 -21.88 2.14 13.90
C TYR A 257 -20.63 1.58 14.58
N TYR A 258 -19.94 2.40 15.35
CA TYR A 258 -18.78 1.99 16.17
C TYR A 258 -19.13 0.81 17.09
N ASP A 259 -20.25 0.90 17.81
CA ASP A 259 -20.69 -0.15 18.72
C ASP A 259 -21.12 -1.42 17.99
N ALA A 260 -21.72 -1.29 16.81
CA ALA A 260 -22.10 -2.42 15.97
C ALA A 260 -20.87 -3.21 15.52
N VAL A 261 -19.85 -2.51 15.01
CA VAL A 261 -18.58 -3.11 14.58
C VAL A 261 -17.84 -3.73 15.76
N ARG A 262 -17.74 -3.00 16.88
CA ARG A 262 -17.13 -3.49 18.13
C ARG A 262 -17.77 -4.81 18.58
N SER A 263 -19.10 -4.84 18.63
CA SER A 263 -19.86 -6.03 19.05
C SER A 263 -19.66 -7.21 18.09
N ALA A 264 -19.60 -6.94 16.78
CA ALA A 264 -19.36 -7.97 15.76
C ALA A 264 -17.99 -8.64 15.92
N PHE A 265 -16.91 -7.87 16.09
CA PHE A 265 -15.57 -8.45 16.25
C PHE A 265 -15.35 -9.08 17.64
N GLN A 266 -16.01 -8.58 18.69
CA GLN A 266 -16.08 -9.29 19.98
C GLN A 266 -16.74 -10.66 19.83
N ALA A 267 -17.81 -10.78 19.03
CA ALA A 267 -18.43 -12.08 18.77
C ALA A 267 -17.48 -13.03 18.03
N VAL A 268 -16.70 -12.53 17.06
CA VAL A 268 -15.67 -13.34 16.35
C VAL A 268 -14.62 -13.84 17.34
N GLU A 269 -14.06 -12.93 18.15
CA GLU A 269 -13.08 -13.24 19.20
C GLU A 269 -13.60 -14.30 20.16
N HIS A 270 -14.81 -14.10 20.70
CA HIS A 270 -15.45 -15.04 21.61
C HIS A 270 -15.66 -16.43 20.99
N ARG A 271 -16.08 -16.50 19.73
CA ARG A 271 -16.28 -17.78 19.03
C ARG A 271 -14.96 -18.54 18.85
N VAL A 272 -13.88 -17.84 18.49
CA VAL A 272 -12.54 -18.44 18.40
C VAL A 272 -12.08 -18.96 19.77
N ALA A 273 -12.22 -18.15 20.83
CA ALA A 273 -11.85 -18.56 22.19
C ALA A 273 -12.61 -19.82 22.63
N THR A 274 -13.91 -19.88 22.34
CA THR A 274 -14.78 -21.03 22.63
C THR A 274 -14.32 -22.28 21.89
N LEU A 275 -14.02 -22.19 20.59
CA LEU A 275 -13.56 -23.32 19.78
C LEU A 275 -12.20 -23.86 20.25
N VAL A 276 -11.33 -22.97 20.69
CA VAL A 276 -9.95 -23.30 21.07
C VAL A 276 -9.85 -23.71 22.55
N GLY A 277 -10.85 -23.37 23.37
CA GLY A 277 -10.91 -23.70 24.79
C GLY A 277 -9.88 -22.96 25.64
N VAL A 278 -9.54 -21.72 25.27
CA VAL A 278 -8.55 -20.90 25.97
C VAL A 278 -9.12 -19.53 26.33
N ASN A 279 -8.68 -18.97 27.46
CA ASN A 279 -9.13 -17.67 27.95
C ASN A 279 -8.15 -16.56 27.54
N GLU A 280 -7.93 -16.44 26.24
CA GLU A 280 -7.01 -15.47 25.64
C GLU A 280 -7.79 -14.53 24.73
N VAL A 281 -7.25 -13.33 24.47
CA VAL A 281 -7.92 -12.29 23.67
C VAL A 281 -7.00 -11.72 22.59
N GLY A 282 -7.62 -11.05 21.64
CA GLY A 282 -7.02 -10.26 20.57
C GLY A 282 -6.11 -11.08 19.67
N GLU A 283 -5.04 -10.45 19.22
CA GLU A 283 -4.06 -11.06 18.32
C GLU A 283 -3.41 -12.32 18.88
N ARG A 284 -3.23 -12.39 20.21
CA ARG A 284 -2.60 -13.53 20.87
C ARG A 284 -3.49 -14.76 20.82
N LEU A 285 -4.80 -14.60 21.02
CA LEU A 285 -5.78 -15.66 20.81
C LEU A 285 -5.69 -16.21 19.38
N MET A 286 -5.67 -15.33 18.37
CA MET A 286 -5.60 -15.74 16.96
C MET A 286 -4.29 -16.47 16.65
N GLY A 287 -3.19 -16.03 17.23
CA GLY A 287 -1.90 -16.72 17.15
C GLY A 287 -1.94 -18.14 17.72
N ILE A 288 -2.61 -18.34 18.87
CA ILE A 288 -2.78 -19.67 19.48
C ILE A 288 -3.75 -20.55 18.68
N ALA A 289 -4.83 -19.95 18.16
CA ALA A 289 -5.88 -20.66 17.43
C ALA A 289 -5.38 -21.24 16.09
N PHE A 290 -4.67 -20.43 15.32
CA PHE A 290 -4.30 -20.74 13.93
C PHE A 290 -2.79 -20.94 13.71
N GLY A 291 -1.97 -20.74 14.75
CA GLY A 291 -0.51 -20.75 14.64
C GLY A 291 0.12 -22.10 14.33
N LYS A 292 1.33 -22.02 13.77
CA LYS A 292 2.19 -23.17 13.45
C LYS A 292 3.03 -23.61 14.67
N PRO A 293 3.52 -24.87 14.70
CA PRO A 293 3.39 -25.92 13.67
C PRO A 293 2.04 -26.66 13.70
N THR A 294 1.25 -26.52 14.75
CA THR A 294 0.02 -27.30 14.95
C THR A 294 -1.15 -26.37 15.30
N PRO A 295 -1.99 -25.97 14.32
CA PRO A 295 -3.13 -25.11 14.59
C PRO A 295 -4.17 -25.85 15.45
N LYS A 296 -4.82 -25.14 16.37
CA LYS A 296 -5.90 -25.72 17.18
C LYS A 296 -7.24 -25.78 16.44
N ILE A 297 -7.43 -24.93 15.44
CA ILE A 297 -8.60 -24.94 14.54
C ILE A 297 -8.18 -24.68 13.10
N THR A 298 -8.92 -25.24 12.12
CA THR A 298 -8.62 -25.09 10.70
C THR A 298 -9.83 -24.62 9.90
N VAL A 299 -9.74 -23.40 9.41
CA VAL A 299 -10.81 -22.71 8.68
C VAL A 299 -10.57 -22.66 7.17
N THR A 300 -9.69 -23.50 6.62
CA THR A 300 -9.33 -23.56 5.19
C THR A 300 -10.35 -24.35 4.36
N ARG A 301 -10.46 -24.02 3.07
CA ARG A 301 -11.24 -24.78 2.07
C ARG A 301 -10.35 -25.49 1.05
N SER A 302 -9.18 -24.92 0.78
CA SER A 302 -8.22 -25.48 -0.16
C SER A 302 -7.62 -26.78 0.35
N THR A 303 -7.23 -27.63 -0.59
CA THR A 303 -6.49 -28.88 -0.36
C THR A 303 -5.22 -28.87 -1.21
N GLY A 304 -4.32 -29.84 -0.97
CA GLY A 304 -3.07 -29.97 -1.74
C GLY A 304 -2.12 -28.78 -1.55
N GLY A 305 -1.39 -28.42 -2.61
CA GLY A 305 -0.29 -27.44 -2.53
C GLY A 305 -0.68 -26.01 -2.12
N SER A 306 -1.97 -25.65 -2.16
CA SER A 306 -2.46 -24.32 -1.77
C SER A 306 -2.89 -24.23 -0.30
N LEU A 307 -3.03 -25.37 0.39
CA LEU A 307 -3.52 -25.43 1.77
C LEU A 307 -2.64 -24.60 2.72
N GLU A 308 -1.32 -24.73 2.61
CA GLU A 308 -0.40 -24.03 3.50
C GLU A 308 -0.50 -22.50 3.35
N SER A 309 -0.58 -22.02 2.12
CA SER A 309 -0.72 -20.59 1.83
C SER A 309 -2.05 -20.04 2.35
N GLU A 310 -3.16 -20.76 2.14
CA GLU A 310 -4.48 -20.35 2.66
C GLU A 310 -4.48 -20.36 4.21
N GLN A 311 -3.85 -21.36 4.83
CA GLN A 311 -3.77 -21.44 6.28
C GLN A 311 -2.99 -20.26 6.88
N ASN A 312 -1.83 -19.92 6.29
CA ASN A 312 -1.05 -18.76 6.71
C ASN A 312 -1.85 -17.46 6.51
N GLY A 313 -2.49 -17.31 5.35
CA GLY A 313 -3.30 -16.14 5.03
C GLY A 313 -4.47 -15.96 6.00
N MET A 314 -5.20 -17.04 6.30
CA MET A 314 -6.30 -16.99 7.27
C MET A 314 -5.81 -16.63 8.67
N GLN A 315 -4.68 -17.17 9.12
CA GLN A 315 -4.07 -16.76 10.39
C GLN A 315 -3.81 -15.24 10.41
N PHE A 316 -3.23 -14.69 9.35
CA PHE A 316 -2.94 -13.26 9.27
C PHE A 316 -4.21 -12.41 9.18
N LEU A 317 -5.24 -12.85 8.46
CA LEU A 317 -6.52 -12.15 8.38
C LEU A 317 -7.22 -12.08 9.75
N PHE A 318 -7.31 -13.19 10.48
CA PHE A 318 -7.92 -13.19 11.81
C PHE A 318 -7.12 -12.32 12.78
N LYS A 319 -5.79 -12.43 12.77
CA LYS A 319 -4.92 -11.61 13.62
C LYS A 319 -5.02 -10.12 13.27
N GLY A 320 -4.95 -9.79 11.99
CA GLY A 320 -5.08 -8.42 11.47
C GLY A 320 -6.43 -7.80 11.80
N ALA A 321 -7.53 -8.56 11.68
CA ALA A 321 -8.86 -8.08 12.07
C ALA A 321 -8.94 -7.71 13.56
N MET A 322 -8.26 -8.47 14.44
CA MET A 322 -8.19 -8.11 15.85
C MET A 322 -7.36 -6.83 16.06
N GLY A 323 -6.18 -6.74 15.46
CA GLY A 323 -5.28 -5.61 15.60
C GLY A 323 -5.81 -4.30 15.01
N ALA A 324 -6.39 -4.36 13.81
CA ALA A 324 -6.78 -3.18 13.03
C ALA A 324 -8.24 -2.76 13.23
N LEU A 325 -9.16 -3.69 13.49
CA LEU A 325 -10.60 -3.37 13.51
C LEU A 325 -11.17 -3.44 14.93
N ARG A 326 -10.84 -4.49 15.68
CA ARG A 326 -11.35 -4.69 17.04
C ARG A 326 -10.62 -3.82 18.07
N ASN A 327 -9.30 -3.86 18.10
CA ASN A 327 -8.51 -3.26 19.17
C ASN A 327 -8.67 -1.73 19.28
N PRO A 328 -8.67 -0.95 18.17
CA PRO A 328 -8.95 0.49 18.25
C PRO A 328 -10.31 0.77 18.88
N ARG A 329 -11.31 -0.08 18.58
CA ARG A 329 -12.67 0.05 19.11
C ARG A 329 -12.85 -0.42 20.56
N MET A 330 -11.79 -0.94 21.17
CA MET A 330 -11.80 -1.50 22.53
C MET A 330 -10.82 -0.79 23.48
N HIS A 331 -9.78 -0.18 22.92
CA HIS A 331 -8.67 0.39 23.67
C HIS A 331 -8.25 1.79 23.16
N GLY A 332 -8.74 2.21 21.99
CA GLY A 332 -8.51 3.53 21.43
C GLY A 332 -9.58 4.54 21.85
N PRO A 333 -9.47 5.80 21.41
CA PRO A 333 -10.51 6.81 21.61
C PRO A 333 -11.83 6.38 20.94
N ASP A 334 -12.97 6.81 21.49
CA ASP A 334 -14.31 6.59 20.91
C ASP A 334 -14.51 7.48 19.66
N GLU A 335 -13.87 7.11 18.57
CA GLU A 335 -14.04 7.74 17.25
C GLU A 335 -15.30 7.20 16.55
N LYS A 336 -15.98 8.04 15.76
CA LYS A 336 -17.20 7.62 15.06
C LYS A 336 -16.84 6.98 13.73
N ASP A 337 -17.28 5.75 13.53
CA ASP A 337 -17.22 5.11 12.22
C ASP A 337 -18.20 5.74 11.24
N ALA A 338 -17.76 5.94 10.01
CA ALA A 338 -18.65 6.22 8.90
C ALA A 338 -19.53 5.00 8.61
N ARG A 339 -20.75 5.24 8.10
CA ARG A 339 -21.74 4.18 7.90
C ARG A 339 -21.26 3.12 6.91
N ASP A 340 -20.72 3.56 5.78
CA ASP A 340 -20.19 2.73 4.70
C ASP A 340 -19.01 1.88 5.17
N GLU A 341 -18.05 2.49 5.86
CA GLU A 341 -16.91 1.76 6.44
C GLU A 341 -17.38 0.71 7.46
N ALA A 342 -18.38 1.04 8.29
CA ALA A 342 -18.98 0.08 9.21
C ALA A 342 -19.69 -1.07 8.49
N GLU A 343 -20.37 -0.83 7.37
CA GLU A 343 -20.95 -1.90 6.54
C GLU A 343 -19.87 -2.86 6.04
N GLU A 344 -18.75 -2.34 5.54
CA GLU A 344 -17.62 -3.15 5.06
C GLU A 344 -16.99 -3.98 6.18
N MET A 345 -16.77 -3.38 7.35
CA MET A 345 -16.23 -4.06 8.52
C MET A 345 -17.16 -5.16 9.04
N LEU A 346 -18.48 -4.95 9.03
CA LEU A 346 -19.47 -5.98 9.36
C LEU A 346 -19.46 -7.13 8.35
N VAL A 347 -19.26 -6.83 7.06
CA VAL A 347 -19.09 -7.85 6.02
C VAL A 347 -17.82 -8.67 6.26
N ILE A 348 -16.71 -8.04 6.67
CA ILE A 348 -15.47 -8.75 7.05
C ILE A 348 -15.72 -9.67 8.26
N ALA A 349 -16.33 -9.16 9.33
CA ALA A 349 -16.65 -9.98 10.51
C ALA A 349 -17.56 -11.17 10.14
N SER A 350 -18.54 -10.95 9.28
CA SER A 350 -19.44 -11.97 8.72
C SER A 350 -18.67 -13.03 7.92
N PHE A 351 -17.74 -12.61 7.06
CA PHE A 351 -16.87 -13.52 6.31
C PHE A 351 -16.04 -14.41 7.24
N LEU A 352 -15.41 -13.83 8.28
CA LEU A 352 -14.62 -14.58 9.25
C LEU A 352 -15.48 -15.60 10.01
N MET A 353 -16.71 -15.25 10.42
CA MET A 353 -17.64 -16.20 11.02
C MET A 353 -17.97 -17.37 10.08
N ARG A 354 -18.20 -17.10 8.79
CA ARG A 354 -18.45 -18.16 7.80
C ARG A 354 -17.24 -19.08 7.60
N ARG A 355 -16.03 -18.58 7.82
CA ARG A 355 -14.82 -19.41 7.82
C ARG A 355 -14.76 -20.29 9.07
N LEU A 356 -15.23 -19.82 10.22
CA LEU A 356 -15.35 -20.63 11.45
C LEU A 356 -16.43 -21.72 11.33
N ASP A 357 -17.50 -21.51 10.56
CA ASP A 357 -18.52 -22.55 10.30
C ASP A 357 -17.89 -23.85 9.77
N ILE A 358 -16.83 -23.74 8.96
CA ILE A 358 -16.10 -24.90 8.43
C ILE A 358 -15.53 -25.78 9.54
N GLU A 359 -14.99 -25.17 10.60
CA GLU A 359 -14.45 -25.90 11.74
C GLU A 359 -15.58 -26.54 12.57
N ASP A 360 -16.68 -25.82 12.79
CA ASP A 360 -17.85 -26.35 13.48
C ASP A 360 -18.45 -27.57 12.77
N ASP A 361 -18.58 -27.49 11.45
CA ASP A 361 -19.12 -28.58 10.65
C ASP A 361 -18.19 -29.81 10.68
N LYS A 362 -16.87 -29.61 10.67
CA LYS A 362 -15.89 -30.69 10.87
C LYS A 362 -16.04 -31.36 12.23
N ARG A 363 -16.19 -30.58 13.31
CA ARG A 363 -16.35 -31.10 14.67
C ARG A 363 -17.68 -31.83 14.85
N LYS A 364 -18.77 -31.31 14.30
CA LYS A 364 -20.08 -31.99 14.28
C LYS A 364 -20.01 -33.31 13.53
N ALA A 365 -19.39 -33.34 12.34
CA ALA A 365 -19.19 -34.57 11.57
C ALA A 365 -18.35 -35.60 12.33
N ALA A 366 -17.29 -35.17 13.02
CA ALA A 366 -16.47 -36.05 13.87
C ALA A 366 -17.24 -36.62 15.08
N THR A 367 -18.22 -35.87 15.60
CA THR A 367 -19.07 -36.29 16.74
C THR A 367 -20.28 -37.12 16.29
N SER A 368 -20.63 -37.10 15.00
CA SER A 368 -21.80 -37.77 14.42
C SER A 368 -21.45 -39.00 13.55
N GLY A 369 -20.16 -39.36 13.43
CA GLY A 369 -19.70 -40.61 12.81
C GLY A 369 -19.97 -41.84 13.71
N PRO A 370 -20.09 -43.04 13.13
CA PRO A 370 -20.70 -44.22 13.78
C PRO A 370 -20.01 -44.71 15.05
#